data_AF-A0A4D4K1N4-F1
#
_entry.id   AF-A0A4D4K1N4-F1
#
_cell.length_a   1.000
_cell.length_b   1.000
_cell.length_c   1.000
_cell.angle_alpha   90.00
_cell.angle_beta   90.00
_cell.angle_gamma   90.00
#
_symmetry.space_group_name_H-M   'P 1'
#
loop_
_entity.id
_entity.type
_entity.pdbx_description
1 polymer ?
#
loop_
_entity_poly.entity_id
_entity_poly.type
_entity_poly.pdbx_seq_one_letter_code
_entity_poly.pdbx_strand_id
1 'polypeptide(L)' 'MVNSTDEMVAQVDEELLRLGRCRKGDLVIITAGSPPGVSGSTNLVRVHHIGADDLR' A
#
# COMPACT_ATOMS: atom_id res chain seq x y z
N MET A 1 8.71 5.87 10.43
CA MET A 1 9.39 4.99 9.46
C MET A 1 8.56 3.73 9.36
N VAL A 2 8.31 3.28 8.14
CA VAL A 2 7.56 2.06 7.88
C VAL A 2 8.53 0.89 7.93
N ASN A 3 8.26 -0.11 8.76
CA ASN A 3 9.18 -1.21 9.04
C ASN A 3 8.82 -2.48 8.26
N SER A 4 7.62 -2.55 7.69
CA SER A 4 7.13 -3.70 6.93
C SER A 4 6.30 -3.28 5.72
N THR A 5 6.14 -4.18 4.76
CA THR A 5 5.24 -3.96 3.62
C THR A 5 3.79 -3.77 4.06
N ASP A 6 3.35 -4.42 5.14
CA ASP A 6 1.97 -4.30 5.63
C ASP A 6 1.68 -2.91 6.19
N GLU A 7 2.63 -2.33 6.93
CA GLU A 7 2.53 -0.94 7.37
C GLU A 7 2.53 0.03 6.16
N MET A 8 3.20 -0.31 5.04
CA MET A 8 3.13 0.49 3.82
C MET A 8 1.74 0.47 3.20
N VAL A 9 1.07 -0.69 3.22
CA VAL A 9 -0.30 -0.83 2.68
C VAL A 9 -1.29 -0.01 3.51
N ALA A 10 -1.22 -0.10 4.84
CA ALA A 10 -2.06 0.70 5.73
C ALA A 10 -1.88 2.22 5.50
N GLN A 11 -0.64 2.66 5.27
CA GLN A 11 -0.36 4.07 4.95
C GLN A 11 -0.95 4.50 3.60
N VAL A 12 -0.88 3.64 2.59
CA VAL A 12 -1.49 3.91 1.26
C VAL A 12 -3.00 4.09 1.38
N ASP A 13 -3.67 3.24 2.16
CA ASP A 13 -5.11 3.35 2.42
C ASP A 13 -5.47 4.68 3.07
N GLU A 14 -4.79 5.04 4.17
CA GLU A 14 -5.03 6.28 4.89
C GLU A 14 -4.90 7.49 3.97
N GLU A 15 -3.80 7.58 3.21
CA GLU A 15 -3.53 8.72 2.36
C GLU A 15 -4.49 8.83 1.17
N LEU A 16 -4.82 7.72 0.50
CA LEU A 16 -5.72 7.75 -0.65
C LEU A 16 -7.17 8.09 -0.25
N LEU A 17 -7.62 7.62 0.92
CA LEU A 17 -8.92 7.97 1.49
C LEU A 17 -8.92 9.44 1.94
N ARG A 18 -7.88 9.90 2.63
CA ARG A 18 -7.74 11.29 3.11
C ARG A 18 -7.72 12.29 1.95
N LEU A 19 -7.06 11.96 0.85
CA LEU A 19 -7.00 12.79 -0.35
C LEU A 19 -8.27 12.71 -1.21
N GLY A 20 -9.22 11.83 -0.86
CA GLY A 20 -10.45 11.60 -1.63
C GLY A 20 -10.19 11.06 -3.05
N ARG A 21 -9.03 10.43 -3.27
CA ARG A 21 -8.63 9.87 -4.57
C ARG A 21 -9.17 8.47 -4.80
N CYS A 22 -9.39 7.74 -3.72
CA CYS A 22 -10.04 6.43 -3.72
C CYS A 22 -11.16 6.39 -2.67
N ARG A 23 -12.00 5.37 -2.80
CA ARG A 23 -13.03 4.96 -1.84
C ARG A 23 -12.72 3.54 -1.39
N LYS A 24 -13.28 3.15 -0.24
CA LYS A 24 -13.19 1.76 0.21
C LYS A 24 -13.71 0.81 -0.85
N GLY A 25 -12.96 -0.25 -1.13
CA GLY A 25 -13.26 -1.24 -2.16
C GLY A 25 -12.68 -0.95 -3.55
N ASP A 26 -12.17 0.26 -3.81
CA ASP A 26 -11.49 0.55 -5.07
C ASP A 26 -10.27 -0.36 -5.24
N LEU A 27 -10.08 -0.88 -6.46
CA LEU A 27 -8.95 -1.74 -6.81
C LEU A 27 -7.73 -0.90 -7.18
N VAL A 28 -6.61 -1.12 -6.50
CA VAL A 28 -5.33 -0.44 -6.76
C VAL A 28 -4.20 -1.43 -6.96
N ILE A 29 -3.16 -0.97 -7.67
CA ILE A 29 -1.87 -1.65 -7.73
C ILE A 29 -0.86 -0.83 -6.94
N ILE A 30 -0.23 -1.46 -5.96
CA ILE A 30 0.81 -0.86 -5.13
C ILE A 30 2.16 -1.42 -5.59
N THR A 31 3.09 -0.54 -5.94
CA THR A 31 4.49 -0.88 -6.20
C THR A 31 5.37 -0.41 -5.05
N ALA A 32 6.19 -1.31 -4.49
CA ALA A 32 7.03 -1.03 -3.32
C ALA A 32 8.39 -1.73 -3.41
N GLY A 33 9.27 -1.42 -2.46
CA GLY A 33 10.53 -2.14 -2.24
C GLY A 33 10.57 -2.73 -0.83
N SER A 34 10.97 -3.99 -0.71
CA SER A 34 11.27 -4.63 0.57
C SER A 34 12.75 -5.06 0.59
N PRO A 35 13.57 -4.57 1.53
CA PRO A 35 13.21 -3.67 2.63
C PRO A 35 12.89 -2.22 2.15
N PRO A 36 12.04 -1.48 2.90
CA PRO A 36 11.68 -0.10 2.56
C PRO A 36 12.87 0.87 2.73
N GLY A 37 12.84 1.99 2.01
CA GLY A 37 13.81 3.08 2.14
C GLY A 37 15.10 2.93 1.33
N VAL A 38 15.24 1.86 0.53
CA VAL A 38 16.40 1.66 -0.37
C VAL A 38 16.05 2.16 -1.77
N SER A 39 16.74 3.19 -2.25
CA SER A 39 16.52 3.69 -3.62
C SER A 39 16.92 2.64 -4.66
N GLY A 40 16.08 2.45 -5.68
CA GLY A 40 16.30 1.46 -6.74
C GLY A 40 15.92 0.02 -6.37
N SER A 41 15.32 -0.23 -5.19
CA SER A 41 14.94 -1.58 -4.75
C SER A 41 13.50 -1.98 -5.05
N THR A 42 12.78 -1.26 -5.93
CA THR A 42 11.39 -1.60 -6.27
C THR A 42 11.30 -3.03 -6.78
N ASN A 43 10.71 -3.90 -5.96
CA ASN A 43 10.70 -5.36 -6.18
C ASN A 43 9.37 -6.02 -5.77
N LEU A 44 8.38 -5.24 -5.38
CA LEU A 44 7.08 -5.73 -4.93
C LEU A 44 5.95 -5.07 -5.72
N VAL A 45 5.02 -5.89 -6.18
CA VAL A 45 3.74 -5.45 -6.77
C VAL A 45 2.62 -6.17 -6.03
N ARG A 46 1.63 -5.41 -5.55
CA ARG A 46 0.46 -5.95 -4.86
C ARG A 46 -0.82 -5.40 -5.49
N VAL A 47 -1.74 -6.31 -5.79
CA VAL A 47 -3.13 -5.96 -6.12
C VAL A 47 -3.90 -5.89 -4.81
N HIS A 48 -4.57 -4.77 -4.55
CA HIS A 48 -5.19 -4.50 -3.25
C HIS A 48 -6.51 -3.77 -3.42
N HIS A 49 -7.51 -4.12 -2.60
CA HIS A 49 -8.74 -3.35 -2.47
C HIS A 49 -8.61 -2.39 -1.29
N ILE A 50 -8.79 -1.09 -1.52
CA ILE A 50 -8.62 -0.07 -0.48
C ILE A 50 -9.50 -0.37 0.75
N GLY A 51 -8.88 -0.43 1.93
CA GLY A 51 -9.55 -0.68 3.20
C GLY A 51 -9.97 -2.14 3.43
N ALA A 52 -9.45 -3.09 2.65
CA ALA A 52 -9.66 -4.51 2.85
C ALA A 52 -8.61 -5.13 3.78
N ASP A 53 -9.06 -5.94 4.75
CA ASP A 53 -8.18 -6.89 5.46
C ASP A 53 -7.95 -8.10 4.54
N ASP A 54 -7.03 -7.97 3.59
CA ASP A 54 -6.63 -9.03 2.65
C ASP A 54 -5.92 -10.22 3.33
N LEU A 55 -5.91 -10.30 4.66
CA LEU A 55 -5.32 -11.39 5.46
C LEU A 55 -6.28 -12.59 5.64
N ARG A 56 -7.12 -12.87 4.63
CA ARG A 56 -7.97 -14.07 4.60
C ARG A 56 -7.58 -15.02 3.48
#